data_AF-A0A9Y4JUA7-F1
#
_entry.id   AF-A0A9Y4JUA7-F1
#
_cell.length_a   1.000
_cell.length_b   1.000
_cell.length_c   1.000
_cell.angle_alpha   90.00
_cell.angle_beta   90.00
_cell.angle_gamma   90.00
#
_symmetry.space_group_name_H-M   'P 1'
#
loop_
_entity.id
_entity.type
_entity.pdbx_description
1 polymer ?
#
loop_
_entity_poly.entity_id
_entity_poly.type
_entity_poly.pdbx_seq_one_letter_code
_entity_poly.pdbx_strand_id
1 'polypeptide(L)'
;MAMRKNVKSDASNKLVIASVAFQDHIMRSLLHPDFPPPDPFLRRIRKTSRDPQEKGPQRRDGQEEREYVLDPAPPSLTLAQRLGLVASPGQRLTEDEWARVKARSVQQEESAQPCAICREEFRLQPQVLLSCSHVFHRACLQAFERFSGRKCCPMCRRDQYETRVIHDAAHLFRHQCATRIQAYWRGYITWKWYRNIRKTTCPKDKNLRRKFFEARLQELNDSFVRYCHTDTEAFLSDIDRSLSSSRRVFQQLERKSVSEPQENDWDRIKRQVIQRGVWDCPICLTALCNPSIPTQSDRSNNQQRRHTVLLSCSHLFHNLCLEAFETFAAFTAAGRPTCPLCRSAYHKKLI
;
A
#
# COMPACT_ATOMS: atom_id res chain seq x y z
N MET A 1 69.12 16.45 25.10
CA MET A 1 68.18 15.42 24.62
C MET A 1 67.26 15.00 25.77
N ALA A 2 66.03 14.60 25.44
CA ALA A 2 65.01 13.98 26.29
C ALA A 2 64.19 14.90 27.21
N MET A 3 63.01 15.33 26.72
CA MET A 3 61.80 15.64 27.50
C MET A 3 60.60 15.76 26.54
N ARG A 4 60.18 14.66 25.89
CA ARG A 4 58.96 14.58 25.05
C ARG A 4 58.48 13.13 24.91
N LYS A 5 58.02 12.47 25.98
CA LYS A 5 57.38 11.13 25.84
C LYS A 5 56.15 10.84 26.72
N ASN A 6 55.71 11.70 27.65
CA ASN A 6 54.70 11.27 28.65
C ASN A 6 53.27 11.84 28.51
N VAL A 7 52.97 12.68 27.50
CA VAL A 7 51.61 13.26 27.32
C VAL A 7 50.73 12.40 26.40
N LYS A 8 51.33 11.61 25.50
CA LYS A 8 50.58 10.73 24.59
C LYS A 8 49.96 9.50 25.29
N SER A 9 50.57 9.01 26.37
CA SER A 9 50.09 7.83 27.11
C SER A 9 48.78 8.11 27.85
N ASP A 10 48.64 9.28 28.48
CA ASP A 10 47.45 9.63 29.26
C ASP A 10 46.21 9.91 28.38
N ALA A 11 46.41 10.57 27.24
CA ALA A 11 45.34 10.74 26.23
C ALA A 11 44.93 9.40 25.59
N SER A 12 45.90 8.51 25.33
CA SER A 12 45.63 7.15 24.84
C SER A 12 44.87 6.33 25.87
N ASN A 13 45.22 6.43 27.16
CA ASN A 13 44.51 5.74 28.24
C ASN A 13 43.07 6.24 28.40
N LYS A 14 42.83 7.55 28.29
CA LYS A 14 41.47 8.12 28.30
C LYS A 14 40.63 7.63 27.12
N LEU A 15 41.23 7.52 25.94
CA LEU A 15 40.55 7.02 24.74
C LEU A 15 40.23 5.51 24.84
N VAL A 16 41.14 4.73 25.43
CA VAL A 16 40.91 3.31 25.74
C VAL A 16 39.79 3.14 26.78
N ILE A 17 39.81 3.91 27.87
CA ILE A 17 38.76 3.87 28.90
C ILE A 17 37.40 4.28 28.32
N ALA A 18 37.36 5.34 27.50
CA ALA A 18 36.13 5.75 26.82
C ALA A 18 35.63 4.69 25.84
N SER A 19 36.52 4.02 25.11
CA SER A 19 36.17 2.93 24.18
C SER A 19 35.63 1.71 24.92
N VAL A 20 36.25 1.34 26.05
CA VAL A 20 35.80 0.22 26.90
C VAL A 20 34.46 0.54 27.56
N ALA A 21 34.29 1.76 28.08
CA ALA A 21 33.01 2.21 28.64
C ALA A 21 31.89 2.21 27.59
N PHE A 22 32.21 2.60 26.36
CA PHE A 22 31.28 2.56 25.23
C PHE A 22 30.93 1.13 24.83
N GLN A 23 31.91 0.22 24.76
CA GLN A 23 31.68 -1.20 24.50
C GLN A 23 30.84 -1.87 25.61
N ASP A 24 31.12 -1.57 26.88
CA ASP A 24 30.33 -2.06 28.02
C ASP A 24 28.90 -1.51 27.98
N HIS A 25 28.71 -0.23 27.66
CA HIS A 25 27.39 0.36 27.46
C HIS A 25 26.61 -0.34 26.34
N ILE A 26 27.22 -0.53 25.16
CA ILE A 26 26.60 -1.27 24.05
C ILE A 26 26.25 -2.69 24.49
N MET A 27 27.17 -3.40 25.14
CA MET A 27 26.93 -4.76 25.59
C MET A 27 25.78 -4.81 26.59
N ARG A 28 25.72 -3.90 27.57
CA ARG A 28 24.63 -3.86 28.54
C ARG A 28 23.31 -3.48 27.90
N SER A 29 23.27 -2.50 27.00
CA SER A 29 22.05 -2.12 26.26
C SER A 29 21.55 -3.22 25.32
N LEU A 30 22.44 -4.08 24.80
CA LEU A 30 22.07 -5.25 24.00
C LEU A 30 21.63 -6.46 24.85
N LEU A 31 22.05 -6.52 26.11
CA LEU A 31 21.81 -7.66 27.02
C LEU A 31 20.73 -7.39 28.08
N HIS A 32 20.39 -6.14 28.39
CA HIS A 32 19.32 -5.76 29.30
C HIS A 32 18.10 -5.20 28.53
N PRO A 33 16.96 -5.91 28.54
CA PRO A 33 15.68 -5.32 28.17
C PRO A 33 15.18 -4.52 29.37
N ASP A 34 15.65 -3.29 29.57
CA ASP A 34 15.01 -2.37 30.52
C ASP A 34 13.68 -1.89 29.95
N PHE A 35 12.69 -2.78 29.98
CA PHE A 35 11.28 -2.45 29.94
C PHE A 35 10.62 -3.15 31.12
N PRO A 36 9.91 -2.43 32.01
CA PRO A 36 9.13 -3.08 33.05
C PRO A 36 8.19 -4.11 32.39
N PRO A 37 7.96 -5.27 33.02
CA PRO A 37 7.05 -6.26 32.47
C PRO A 37 5.68 -5.58 32.23
N PRO A 38 5.00 -5.82 31.10
CA PRO A 38 3.58 -5.51 31.03
C PRO A 38 2.91 -6.38 32.08
N ASP A 39 2.39 -5.74 33.11
CA ASP A 39 1.65 -6.35 34.21
C ASP A 39 0.60 -7.33 33.62
N PRO A 40 0.67 -8.64 33.92
CA PRO A 40 -0.26 -9.60 33.36
C PRO A 40 -1.63 -9.41 34.04
N PHE A 41 -2.47 -8.57 33.42
CA PHE A 41 -3.90 -8.49 33.65
C PHE A 41 -4.32 -8.62 35.13
N LEU A 42 -4.17 -7.54 35.90
CA LEU A 42 -5.04 -7.35 37.05
C LEU A 42 -6.48 -7.27 36.55
N ARG A 43 -7.18 -8.40 36.72
CA ARG A 43 -8.64 -8.55 36.63
C ARG A 43 -9.31 -7.43 37.42
N ARG A 44 -9.76 -6.38 36.74
CA ARG A 44 -10.79 -5.49 37.29
C ARG A 44 -12.15 -6.13 37.02
N ILE A 45 -12.50 -7.10 37.85
CA ILE A 45 -13.90 -7.46 38.09
C ILE A 45 -14.52 -6.24 38.79
N ARG A 46 -15.19 -5.37 38.03
CA ARG A 46 -16.11 -4.40 38.62
C ARG A 46 -17.42 -5.11 38.91
N LYS A 47 -17.66 -5.35 40.21
CA LYS A 47 -18.99 -5.66 40.72
C LYS A 47 -19.95 -4.53 40.35
N THR A 48 -21.10 -4.97 39.87
CA THR A 48 -22.36 -4.28 39.62
C THR A 48 -22.74 -3.24 40.66
N SER A 49 -23.27 -2.09 40.21
CA SER A 49 -24.43 -1.45 40.83
C SER A 49 -24.96 -0.28 39.98
N ARG A 50 -26.20 -0.47 39.50
CA ARG A 50 -27.26 0.52 39.19
C ARG A 50 -27.23 1.29 37.86
N ASP A 51 -28.19 0.88 37.03
CA ASP A 51 -29.00 1.59 36.02
C ASP A 51 -29.07 3.13 36.16
N PRO A 52 -29.19 3.85 35.03
CA PRO A 52 -30.52 4.01 34.42
C PRO A 52 -30.55 3.93 32.87
N GLN A 53 -31.38 3.03 32.36
CA GLN A 53 -32.48 3.29 31.43
C GLN A 53 -32.18 4.24 30.23
N GLU A 54 -31.52 3.73 29.20
CA GLU A 54 -31.62 4.27 27.84
C GLU A 54 -32.05 3.16 26.87
N LYS A 55 -33.22 3.38 26.25
CA LYS A 55 -33.85 2.46 25.29
C LYS A 55 -33.07 2.43 23.98
N GLY A 56 -32.07 1.56 23.90
CA GLY A 56 -31.52 1.07 22.64
C GLY A 56 -32.51 0.15 21.92
N PRO A 57 -32.49 0.06 20.59
CA PRO A 57 -33.46 -0.71 19.83
C PRO A 57 -33.34 -2.19 20.20
N GLN A 58 -34.43 -2.75 20.72
CA GLN A 58 -34.57 -4.19 21.01
C GLN A 58 -34.19 -4.99 19.76
N ARG A 59 -33.00 -5.58 19.76
CA ARG A 59 -32.68 -6.68 18.84
C ARG A 59 -33.58 -7.85 19.21
N ARG A 60 -34.67 -8.00 18.44
CA ARG A 60 -35.41 -9.25 18.32
C ARG A 60 -34.51 -10.25 17.58
N ASP A 61 -33.66 -10.98 18.29
CA ASP A 61 -32.94 -12.12 17.71
C ASP A 61 -32.89 -13.24 18.74
N GLY A 62 -34.02 -13.93 18.82
CA GLY A 62 -34.26 -15.08 19.68
C GLY A 62 -35.53 -15.81 19.24
N GLN A 63 -35.88 -15.74 17.95
CA GLN A 63 -36.74 -16.74 17.37
C GLN A 63 -35.85 -17.96 17.14
N GLU A 64 -35.81 -18.88 18.10
CA GLU A 64 -35.40 -20.25 17.80
C GLU A 64 -36.14 -20.66 16.52
N GLU A 65 -35.39 -21.01 15.47
CA GLU A 65 -35.93 -21.50 14.22
C GLU A 65 -36.72 -22.79 14.55
N ARG A 66 -38.04 -22.64 14.75
CA ARG A 66 -38.91 -23.75 15.19
C ARG A 66 -39.06 -24.74 14.04
N GLU A 67 -38.86 -26.01 14.35
CA GLU A 67 -39.11 -27.10 13.41
C GLU A 67 -40.62 -27.24 13.16
N TYR A 68 -40.99 -27.52 11.92
CA TYR A 68 -42.39 -27.73 11.53
C TYR A 68 -42.52 -28.77 10.43
N VAL A 69 -43.66 -29.44 10.41
CA VAL A 69 -44.03 -30.42 9.37
C VAL A 69 -44.51 -29.68 8.13
N LEU A 70 -43.99 -30.05 6.96
CA LEU A 70 -44.31 -29.39 5.69
C LEU A 70 -45.60 -29.91 5.04
N ASP A 71 -45.98 -31.14 5.36
CA ASP A 71 -47.14 -31.78 4.74
C ASP A 71 -48.45 -31.10 5.17
N PRO A 72 -49.51 -31.12 4.33
CA PRO A 72 -50.84 -30.59 4.68
C PRO A 72 -51.54 -31.52 5.67
N ALA A 73 -52.29 -30.94 6.62
CA ALA A 73 -53.03 -31.72 7.63
C ALA A 73 -54.00 -32.71 6.95
N PRO A 74 -54.12 -33.96 7.44
CA PRO A 74 -55.07 -34.91 6.87
C PRO A 74 -56.50 -34.36 7.01
N PRO A 75 -57.38 -34.63 6.03
CA PRO A 75 -58.78 -34.26 6.13
C PRO A 75 -59.44 -34.96 7.32
N SER A 76 -60.49 -34.34 7.87
CA SER A 76 -61.26 -34.94 8.95
C SER A 76 -61.84 -36.29 8.52
N LEU A 77 -61.83 -37.26 9.44
CA LEU A 77 -62.31 -38.61 9.17
C LEU A 77 -63.80 -38.56 8.79
N THR A 78 -64.15 -39.21 7.68
CA THR A 78 -65.55 -39.36 7.28
C THR A 78 -66.27 -40.31 8.25
N LEU A 79 -67.60 -40.23 8.31
CA LEU A 79 -68.39 -41.11 9.19
C LEU A 79 -68.11 -42.60 8.90
N ALA A 80 -67.97 -42.98 7.63
CA ALA A 80 -67.63 -44.33 7.21
C ALA A 80 -66.24 -44.78 7.69
N GLN A 81 -65.27 -43.87 7.74
CA GLN A 81 -63.94 -44.13 8.31
C GLN A 81 -63.99 -44.25 9.83
N ARG A 82 -64.79 -43.42 10.51
CA ARG A 82 -64.98 -43.50 11.97
C ARG A 82 -65.67 -44.78 12.42
N LEU A 83 -66.56 -45.32 11.58
CA LEU A 83 -67.26 -46.58 11.81
C LEU A 83 -66.47 -47.82 11.35
N GLY A 84 -65.26 -47.64 10.82
CA GLY A 84 -64.41 -48.74 10.35
C GLY A 84 -64.89 -49.44 9.08
N LEU A 85 -65.88 -48.87 8.37
CA LEU A 85 -66.39 -49.39 7.09
C LEU A 85 -65.41 -49.13 5.93
N VAL A 86 -64.56 -48.11 6.08
CA VAL A 86 -63.49 -47.76 5.14
C VAL A 86 -62.22 -47.53 5.96
N ALA A 87 -61.08 -48.03 5.49
CA ALA A 87 -59.80 -47.81 6.16
C ALA A 87 -59.54 -46.31 6.34
N SER A 88 -59.22 -45.90 7.56
CA SER A 88 -58.81 -44.53 7.86
C SER A 88 -57.48 -44.21 7.16
N PRO A 89 -57.28 -42.98 6.65
CA PRO A 89 -55.97 -42.55 6.20
C PRO A 89 -54.91 -42.80 7.29
N GLY A 90 -53.68 -43.11 6.89
CA GLY A 90 -52.58 -43.30 7.83
C GLY A 90 -52.46 -42.09 8.77
N GLN A 91 -52.41 -42.37 10.07
CA GLN A 91 -52.30 -41.34 11.09
C GLN A 91 -50.95 -40.63 10.98
N ARG A 92 -50.94 -39.31 11.20
CA ARG A 92 -49.71 -38.53 11.20
C ARG A 92 -48.73 -39.01 12.26
N LEU A 93 -47.43 -38.88 11.98
CA LEU A 93 -46.42 -39.07 13.01
C LEU A 93 -46.63 -38.06 14.13
N THR A 94 -46.67 -38.57 15.35
CA THR A 94 -46.72 -37.78 16.58
C THR A 94 -45.40 -37.07 16.83
N GLU A 95 -45.40 -36.02 17.66
CA GLU A 95 -44.19 -35.28 17.99
C GLU A 95 -43.12 -36.18 18.65
N ASP A 96 -43.55 -37.16 19.45
CA ASP A 96 -42.67 -38.16 20.08
C ASP A 96 -42.03 -39.09 19.05
N GLU A 97 -42.78 -39.50 18.02
CA GLU A 97 -42.23 -40.30 16.92
C GLU A 97 -41.24 -39.48 16.10
N TRP A 98 -41.50 -38.20 15.86
CA TRP A 98 -40.54 -37.30 15.23
C TRP A 98 -39.28 -37.12 16.06
N ALA A 99 -39.39 -37.01 17.39
CA ALA A 99 -38.23 -36.97 18.27
C ALA A 99 -37.38 -38.24 18.15
N ARG A 100 -38.01 -39.42 18.03
CA ARG A 100 -37.31 -40.70 17.78
C ARG A 100 -36.66 -40.75 16.40
N VAL A 101 -37.34 -40.28 15.36
CA VAL A 101 -36.78 -40.19 13.99
C VAL A 101 -35.57 -39.24 13.98
N LYS A 102 -35.68 -38.09 14.64
CA LYS A 102 -34.60 -37.12 14.78
C LYS A 102 -33.43 -37.71 15.56
N ALA A 103 -33.67 -38.39 16.68
CA ALA A 103 -32.62 -39.06 17.46
C ALA A 103 -31.84 -40.08 16.62
N ARG A 104 -32.52 -40.88 15.78
CA ARG A 104 -31.85 -41.80 14.85
C ARG A 104 -31.02 -41.07 13.80
N SER A 105 -31.55 -39.99 13.22
CA SER A 105 -30.83 -39.17 12.24
C SER A 105 -29.57 -38.53 12.83
N VAL A 106 -29.64 -38.05 14.08
CA VAL A 106 -28.49 -37.52 14.82
C VAL A 106 -27.46 -38.62 15.11
N GLN A 107 -27.90 -39.82 15.51
CA GLN A 107 -27.02 -40.95 15.76
C GLN A 107 -26.28 -41.40 14.49
N GLN A 108 -26.91 -41.29 13.33
CA GLN A 108 -26.33 -41.59 12.02
C GLN A 108 -25.52 -40.42 11.44
N GLU A 109 -25.47 -39.28 12.14
CA GLU A 109 -24.81 -38.05 11.69
C GLU A 109 -25.27 -37.57 10.30
N GLU A 110 -26.52 -37.83 9.95
CA GLU A 110 -27.06 -37.58 8.61
C GLU A 110 -27.00 -36.09 8.22
N SER A 111 -27.13 -35.19 9.21
CA SER A 111 -26.97 -33.74 9.01
C SER A 111 -25.52 -33.27 8.86
N ALA A 112 -24.54 -34.10 9.23
CA ALA A 112 -23.12 -33.81 9.02
C ALA A 112 -22.62 -34.32 7.67
N GLN A 113 -23.25 -35.36 7.12
CA GLN A 113 -22.97 -35.87 5.79
C GLN A 113 -23.49 -34.91 4.70
N PRO A 114 -22.88 -34.90 3.49
CA PRO A 114 -23.40 -34.12 2.39
C PRO A 114 -24.73 -34.69 1.89
N CYS A 115 -25.58 -33.82 1.33
CA CYS A 115 -26.86 -34.22 0.74
C CYS A 115 -26.66 -35.27 -0.36
N ALA A 116 -27.33 -36.42 -0.28
CA ALA A 116 -27.12 -37.50 -1.24
C ALA A 116 -27.60 -37.18 -2.68
N ILE A 117 -28.41 -36.12 -2.88
CA ILE A 117 -28.89 -35.69 -4.20
C ILE A 117 -27.85 -34.80 -4.91
N CYS A 118 -27.40 -33.71 -4.29
CA CYS A 118 -26.46 -32.76 -4.90
C CYS A 118 -25.00 -32.97 -4.48
N ARG A 119 -24.73 -33.80 -3.47
CA ARG A 119 -23.41 -34.07 -2.88
C ARG A 119 -22.75 -32.85 -2.24
N GLU A 120 -23.53 -31.84 -1.88
CA GLU A 120 -23.07 -30.64 -1.18
C GLU A 120 -23.40 -30.68 0.32
N GLU A 121 -22.58 -30.00 1.12
CA GLU A 121 -22.86 -29.75 2.54
C GLU A 121 -24.12 -28.89 2.72
N PHE A 122 -24.88 -29.14 3.79
CA PHE A 122 -26.11 -28.39 4.07
C PHE A 122 -25.89 -26.92 4.43
N ARG A 123 -24.82 -26.62 5.19
CA ARG A 123 -24.49 -25.25 5.65
C ARG A 123 -25.72 -24.53 6.24
N LEU A 124 -26.10 -23.37 5.70
CA LEU A 124 -27.24 -22.58 6.14
C LEU A 124 -28.51 -22.82 5.30
N GLN A 125 -28.49 -23.76 4.36
CA GLN A 125 -29.63 -24.02 3.50
C GLN A 125 -30.73 -24.80 4.25
N PRO A 126 -32.01 -24.57 3.92
CA PRO A 126 -33.12 -25.27 4.57
C PRO A 126 -33.04 -26.77 4.29
N GLN A 127 -33.03 -27.55 5.36
CA GLN A 127 -32.90 -29.00 5.35
C GLN A 127 -34.21 -29.64 5.81
N VAL A 128 -34.49 -30.83 5.29
CA VAL A 128 -35.70 -31.58 5.57
C VAL A 128 -35.35 -32.99 6.02
N LEU A 129 -35.96 -33.43 7.10
CA LEU A 129 -35.91 -34.78 7.63
C LEU A 129 -37.14 -35.55 7.18
N LEU A 130 -36.91 -36.74 6.63
CA LEU A 130 -37.98 -37.65 6.23
C LEU A 130 -38.34 -38.60 7.38
N SER A 131 -39.55 -39.15 7.37
CA SER A 131 -39.97 -40.21 8.31
C SER A 131 -39.08 -41.45 8.29
N CYS A 132 -38.35 -41.67 7.19
CA CYS A 132 -37.34 -42.72 7.03
C CYS A 132 -35.94 -42.33 7.53
N SER A 133 -35.81 -41.28 8.35
CA SER A 133 -34.58 -40.76 8.98
C SER A 133 -33.50 -40.16 8.08
N HIS A 134 -33.74 -40.08 6.76
CA HIS A 134 -32.83 -39.44 5.81
C HIS A 134 -33.01 -37.93 5.73
N VAL A 135 -31.93 -37.19 5.47
CA VAL A 135 -31.93 -35.71 5.39
C VAL A 135 -31.51 -35.24 4.00
N PHE A 136 -32.21 -34.22 3.49
CA PHE A 136 -31.91 -33.60 2.19
C PHE A 136 -32.11 -32.09 2.27
N HIS A 137 -31.59 -31.35 1.27
CA HIS A 137 -31.99 -29.96 1.11
C HIS A 137 -33.45 -29.92 0.68
N ARG A 138 -34.23 -28.97 1.20
CA ARG A 138 -35.62 -28.76 0.79
C ARG A 138 -35.75 -28.62 -0.72
N ALA A 139 -34.86 -27.84 -1.35
CA ALA A 139 -34.86 -27.62 -2.78
C ALA A 139 -34.53 -28.90 -3.57
N CYS A 140 -33.53 -29.67 -3.12
CA CYS A 140 -33.12 -30.91 -3.78
C CYS A 140 -34.23 -31.97 -3.71
N LEU A 141 -34.89 -32.12 -2.56
CA LEU A 141 -36.02 -33.04 -2.42
C LEU A 141 -37.19 -32.62 -3.32
N GLN A 142 -37.55 -31.33 -3.33
CA GLN A 142 -38.62 -30.83 -4.19
C GLN A 142 -38.31 -31.03 -5.69
N ALA A 143 -37.06 -30.83 -6.11
CA ALA A 143 -36.64 -31.10 -7.48
C ALA A 143 -36.75 -32.59 -7.82
N PHE A 144 -36.35 -33.47 -6.89
CA PHE A 144 -36.47 -34.92 -7.05
C PHE A 144 -37.93 -35.38 -7.16
N GLU A 145 -38.81 -34.87 -6.30
CA GLU A 145 -40.26 -35.18 -6.34
C GLU A 145 -40.88 -34.74 -7.67
N ARG A 146 -40.52 -33.55 -8.17
CA ARG A 146 -40.96 -33.04 -9.48
C ARG A 146 -40.47 -33.90 -10.64
N PHE A 147 -39.23 -34.37 -10.57
CA PHE A 147 -38.65 -35.22 -11.62
C PHE A 147 -39.22 -36.64 -11.62
N SER A 148 -39.36 -37.24 -10.43
CA SER A 148 -39.83 -38.62 -10.29
C SER A 148 -41.35 -38.75 -10.42
N GLY A 149 -42.09 -37.65 -10.28
CA GLY A 149 -43.56 -37.62 -10.29
C GLY A 149 -44.19 -38.39 -9.11
N ARG A 150 -43.39 -38.80 -8.13
CA ARG A 150 -43.80 -39.60 -6.97
C ARG A 150 -43.05 -39.14 -5.73
N LYS A 151 -43.72 -39.20 -4.58
CA LYS A 151 -43.15 -38.86 -3.27
C LYS A 151 -42.46 -40.08 -2.65
N CYS A 152 -41.25 -40.39 -3.12
CA CYS A 152 -40.44 -41.53 -2.66
C CYS A 152 -39.04 -41.09 -2.20
N CYS A 153 -38.51 -41.72 -1.16
CA CYS A 153 -37.21 -41.31 -0.62
C CYS A 153 -36.09 -41.65 -1.62
N PRO A 154 -35.18 -40.72 -1.96
CA PRO A 154 -34.08 -40.99 -2.89
C PRO A 154 -33.14 -42.12 -2.47
N MET A 155 -33.00 -42.35 -1.16
CA MET A 155 -32.07 -43.37 -0.62
C MET A 155 -32.73 -44.72 -0.39
N CYS A 156 -33.84 -44.78 0.35
CA CYS A 156 -34.48 -46.05 0.71
C CYS A 156 -35.73 -46.39 -0.11
N ARG A 157 -36.13 -45.53 -1.06
CA ARG A 157 -37.30 -45.70 -1.93
C ARG A 157 -38.63 -45.92 -1.20
N ARG A 158 -38.69 -45.61 0.10
CA ARG A 158 -39.93 -45.65 0.87
C ARG A 158 -40.90 -44.60 0.30
N ASP A 159 -42.08 -45.05 -0.09
CA ASP A 159 -43.18 -44.20 -0.53
C ASP A 159 -43.91 -43.55 0.66
N GLN A 160 -44.59 -42.44 0.41
CA GLN A 160 -45.51 -41.79 1.36
C GLN A 160 -44.85 -41.39 2.70
N TYR A 161 -43.64 -40.83 2.65
CA TYR A 161 -43.00 -40.27 3.84
C TYR A 161 -43.62 -38.92 4.23
N GLU A 162 -43.51 -38.60 5.52
CA GLU A 162 -43.73 -37.25 6.01
C GLU A 162 -42.42 -36.47 6.04
N THR A 163 -42.53 -35.15 5.93
CA THR A 163 -41.42 -34.19 5.82
C THR A 163 -41.45 -33.17 6.94
N ARG A 164 -40.34 -33.02 7.66
CA ARG A 164 -40.15 -32.03 8.71
C ARG A 164 -38.94 -31.15 8.40
N VAL A 165 -39.08 -29.84 8.52
CA VAL A 165 -37.93 -28.93 8.43
C VAL A 165 -37.12 -29.04 9.71
N ILE A 166 -35.82 -29.26 9.57
CA ILE A 166 -34.87 -29.30 10.68
C ILE A 166 -33.78 -28.21 10.46
N HIS A 167 -32.99 -27.92 11.49
CA HIS A 167 -31.94 -26.88 11.44
C HIS A 167 -30.60 -27.37 12.01
N ASP A 168 -30.44 -28.67 12.16
CA ASP A 168 -29.29 -29.29 12.83
C ASP A 168 -27.97 -29.03 12.11
N ALA A 169 -27.94 -29.11 10.77
CA ALA A 169 -26.73 -28.86 10.00
C ALA A 169 -26.36 -27.37 9.99
N ALA A 170 -27.35 -26.48 10.01
CA ALA A 170 -27.12 -25.05 10.20
C ALA A 170 -26.48 -24.76 11.57
N HIS A 171 -26.94 -25.44 12.62
CA HIS A 171 -26.32 -25.35 13.95
C HIS A 171 -24.87 -25.88 13.93
N LEU A 172 -24.63 -27.06 13.33
CA LEU A 172 -23.29 -27.63 13.18
C LEU A 172 -22.36 -26.69 12.39
N PHE A 173 -22.83 -26.11 11.29
CA PHE A 173 -22.07 -25.19 10.47
C PHE A 173 -21.73 -23.90 11.21
N ARG A 174 -22.69 -23.32 11.95
CA ARG A 174 -22.45 -22.16 12.83
C ARG A 174 -21.40 -22.49 13.88
N HIS A 175 -21.45 -23.67 14.48
CA HIS A 175 -20.47 -24.13 15.46
C HIS A 175 -19.07 -24.29 14.84
N GLN A 176 -18.95 -24.92 13.66
CA GLN A 176 -17.68 -25.04 12.93
C GLN A 176 -17.10 -23.66 12.58
N CYS A 177 -17.93 -22.74 12.11
CA CYS A 177 -17.51 -21.36 11.82
C CYS A 177 -17.01 -20.66 13.09
N ALA A 178 -17.73 -20.78 14.21
CA ALA A 178 -17.31 -20.21 15.49
C ALA A 178 -15.95 -20.79 15.93
N THR A 179 -15.75 -22.11 15.83
CA THR A 179 -14.48 -22.77 16.16
C THR A 179 -13.34 -22.26 15.29
N ARG A 180 -13.57 -22.06 13.98
CA ARG A 180 -12.57 -21.48 13.07
C ARG A 180 -12.20 -20.07 13.48
N ILE A 181 -13.18 -19.19 13.69
CA ILE A 181 -12.96 -17.81 14.11
C ILE A 181 -12.17 -17.76 15.43
N GLN A 182 -12.57 -18.59 16.41
CA GLN A 182 -11.88 -18.68 17.69
C GLN A 182 -10.44 -19.17 17.54
N ALA A 183 -10.18 -20.16 16.68
CA ALA A 183 -8.83 -20.66 16.42
C ALA A 183 -7.94 -19.57 15.80
N TYR A 184 -8.43 -18.85 14.79
CA TYR A 184 -7.71 -17.72 14.19
C TYR A 184 -7.43 -16.61 15.21
N TRP A 185 -8.41 -16.27 16.04
CA TRP A 185 -8.24 -15.24 17.08
C TRP A 185 -7.21 -15.65 18.13
N ARG A 186 -7.28 -16.89 18.64
CA ARG A 186 -6.29 -17.44 19.57
C ARG A 186 -4.89 -17.40 18.94
N GLY A 187 -4.76 -17.83 17.68
CA GLY A 187 -3.50 -17.76 16.93
C GLY A 187 -2.97 -16.34 16.76
N TYR A 188 -3.85 -15.37 16.46
CA TYR A 188 -3.48 -13.96 16.33
C TYR A 188 -2.96 -13.37 17.64
N ILE A 189 -3.63 -13.64 18.78
CA ILE A 189 -3.17 -13.21 20.11
C ILE A 189 -1.77 -13.78 20.38
N THR A 190 -1.59 -15.08 20.18
CA THR A 190 -0.29 -15.75 20.39
C THR A 190 0.78 -15.16 19.48
N TRP A 191 0.47 -14.88 18.22
CA TRP A 191 1.42 -14.28 17.27
C TRP A 191 1.81 -12.85 17.67
N LYS A 192 0.84 -12.04 18.13
CA LYS A 192 1.10 -10.68 18.62
C LYS A 192 2.01 -10.70 19.85
N TRP A 193 1.73 -11.60 20.80
CA TRP A 193 2.58 -11.80 21.99
C TRP A 193 3.97 -12.31 21.63
N TYR A 194 4.07 -13.33 20.78
CA TYR A 194 5.33 -13.91 20.32
C TYR A 194 6.20 -12.89 19.56
N ARG A 195 5.58 -12.04 18.73
CA ARG A 195 6.28 -10.95 18.04
C ARG A 195 6.90 -9.95 19.01
N ASN A 196 6.22 -9.67 20.13
CA ASN A 196 6.78 -8.82 21.17
C ASN A 196 7.96 -9.51 21.88
N ILE A 197 7.79 -10.77 22.28
CA ILE A 197 8.87 -11.56 22.89
C ILE A 197 10.09 -11.67 21.99
N ARG A 198 9.90 -11.87 20.69
CA ARG A 198 11.02 -11.95 19.74
C ARG A 198 11.82 -10.64 19.65
N LYS A 199 11.22 -9.50 20.01
CA LYS A 199 11.94 -8.21 20.09
C LYS A 199 12.65 -8.04 21.44
N THR A 200 12.06 -8.49 22.54
CA THR A 200 12.60 -8.23 23.89
C THR A 200 13.56 -9.32 24.37
N THR A 201 13.34 -10.57 23.98
CA THR A 201 14.01 -11.74 24.53
C THR A 201 14.98 -12.33 23.51
N CYS A 202 16.24 -12.51 23.90
CA CYS A 202 17.27 -13.11 23.05
C CYS A 202 16.94 -14.61 22.77
N PRO A 203 16.83 -15.02 21.50
CA PRO A 203 16.67 -16.45 21.15
C PRO A 203 17.90 -17.28 21.54
N LYS A 204 17.69 -18.58 21.85
CA LYS A 204 18.77 -19.53 22.14
C LYS A 204 19.49 -20.03 20.87
N ASP A 205 18.77 -20.17 19.76
CA ASP A 205 19.33 -20.66 18.50
C ASP A 205 20.35 -19.69 17.91
N LYS A 206 21.50 -20.22 17.47
CA LYS A 206 22.62 -19.43 16.94
C LYS A 206 22.22 -18.49 15.80
N ASN A 207 21.43 -18.99 14.84
CA ASN A 207 21.01 -18.22 13.66
C ASN A 207 19.99 -17.13 14.00
N LEU A 208 19.04 -17.41 14.91
CA LEU A 208 18.04 -16.43 15.34
C LEU A 208 18.65 -15.38 16.27
N ARG A 209 19.61 -15.78 17.11
CA ARG A 209 20.41 -14.89 17.95
C ARG A 209 21.24 -13.91 17.11
N ARG A 210 21.87 -14.37 16.02
CA ARG A 210 22.56 -13.47 15.07
C ARG A 210 21.62 -12.41 14.50
N LYS A 211 20.47 -12.82 13.97
CA LYS A 211 19.45 -11.88 13.42
C LYS A 211 18.90 -10.92 14.47
N PHE A 212 18.74 -11.38 15.72
CA PHE A 212 18.30 -10.55 16.83
C PHE A 212 19.30 -9.43 17.12
N PHE A 213 20.58 -9.76 17.26
CA PHE A 213 21.62 -8.75 17.51
C PHE A 213 21.87 -7.84 16.30
N GLU A 214 21.80 -8.37 15.08
CA GLU A 214 21.88 -7.57 13.85
C GLU A 214 20.79 -6.49 13.83
N ALA A 215 19.53 -6.85 14.12
CA ALA A 215 18.44 -5.88 14.19
C ALA A 215 18.62 -4.84 15.31
N ARG A 216 19.16 -5.25 16.46
CA ARG A 216 19.43 -4.33 17.59
C ARG A 216 20.60 -3.39 17.30
N LEU A 217 21.67 -3.88 16.67
CA LEU A 217 22.78 -3.05 16.22
C LEU A 217 22.33 -2.04 15.17
N GLN A 218 21.45 -2.45 14.25
CA GLN A 218 20.86 -1.54 13.28
C GLN A 218 20.06 -0.43 13.98
N GLU A 219 19.22 -0.77 14.97
CA GLU A 219 18.46 0.22 15.74
C GLU A 219 19.37 1.23 16.47
N LEU A 220 20.47 0.75 17.06
CA LEU A 220 21.47 1.62 17.69
C LEU A 220 22.21 2.48 16.67
N ASN A 221 22.59 1.93 15.51
CA ASN A 221 23.24 2.68 14.44
C ASN A 221 22.30 3.76 13.88
N ASP A 222 21.04 3.42 13.62
CA ASP A 222 20.03 4.38 13.15
C ASP A 222 19.75 5.46 14.22
N SER A 223 19.79 5.10 15.51
CA SER A 223 19.75 6.07 16.61
C SER A 223 20.97 6.99 16.57
N PHE A 224 22.18 6.41 16.46
CA PHE A 224 23.43 7.16 16.42
C PHE A 224 23.50 8.11 15.22
N VAL A 225 23.16 7.64 14.01
CA VAL A 225 23.08 8.48 12.80
C VAL A 225 22.11 9.65 13.01
N ARG A 226 20.96 9.42 13.67
CA ARG A 226 20.03 10.50 14.02
C ARG A 226 20.63 11.51 15.00
N TYR A 227 21.41 11.06 15.98
CA TYR A 227 22.11 11.96 16.91
C TYR A 227 23.29 12.69 16.24
N CYS A 228 23.97 12.03 15.32
CA CYS A 228 25.08 12.57 14.53
C CYS A 228 24.60 13.39 13.32
N HIS A 229 23.42 14.00 13.41
CA HIS A 229 22.91 14.97 12.43
C HIS A 229 23.91 16.13 12.25
N THR A 230 24.96 15.91 11.46
CA THR A 230 25.71 16.99 10.84
C THR A 230 24.74 17.57 9.83
N ASP A 231 24.31 18.81 10.09
CA ASP A 231 23.34 19.55 9.31
C ASP A 231 23.91 19.92 7.94
N THR A 232 24.18 18.88 7.14
CA THR A 232 24.78 18.96 5.80
C THR A 232 23.87 19.75 4.89
N GLU A 233 22.56 19.59 5.03
CA GLU A 233 21.56 20.39 4.34
C GLU A 233 21.63 21.88 4.73
N ALA A 234 21.78 22.22 6.02
CA ALA A 234 22.00 23.61 6.41
C ALA A 234 23.32 24.17 5.88
N PHE A 235 24.39 23.39 5.90
CA PHE A 235 25.68 23.79 5.33
C PHE A 235 25.63 24.03 3.82
N LEU A 236 24.98 23.13 3.06
CA LEU A 236 24.78 23.29 1.62
C LEU A 236 23.87 24.49 1.31
N SER A 237 22.82 24.69 2.11
CA SER A 237 21.94 25.86 2.01
C SER A 237 22.69 27.18 2.26
N ASP A 238 23.66 27.18 3.18
CA ASP A 238 24.51 28.34 3.45
C ASP A 238 25.45 28.65 2.27
N ILE A 239 26.01 27.62 1.64
CA ILE A 239 26.81 27.78 0.41
C ILE A 239 25.95 28.35 -0.72
N ASP A 240 24.77 27.80 -0.95
CA ASP A 240 23.88 28.28 -2.01
C ASP A 240 23.42 29.72 -1.78
N ARG A 241 23.17 30.09 -0.53
CA ARG A 241 22.87 31.48 -0.14
C ARG A 241 24.04 32.42 -0.42
N SER A 242 25.27 31.98 -0.15
CA SER A 242 26.51 32.74 -0.44
C SER A 242 26.76 32.90 -1.95
N LEU A 243 26.51 31.84 -2.73
CA LEU A 243 26.61 31.90 -4.19
C LEU A 243 25.53 32.80 -4.79
N SER A 244 24.31 32.74 -4.26
CA SER A 244 23.19 33.57 -4.72
C SER A 244 23.43 35.05 -4.45
N SER A 245 23.97 35.41 -3.27
CA SER A 245 24.32 36.79 -2.95
C SER A 245 25.43 37.31 -3.88
N SER A 246 26.46 36.49 -4.15
CA SER A 246 27.55 36.82 -5.07
C SER A 246 27.02 37.05 -6.49
N ARG A 247 26.16 36.16 -7.01
CA ARG A 247 25.52 36.31 -8.33
C ARG A 247 24.70 37.58 -8.43
N ARG A 248 23.99 37.99 -7.37
CA ARG A 248 23.21 39.23 -7.35
C ARG A 248 24.09 40.48 -7.49
N VAL A 249 25.28 40.49 -6.87
CA VAL A 249 26.25 41.59 -7.02
C VAL A 249 26.74 41.69 -8.46
N PHE A 250 27.10 40.56 -9.09
CA PHE A 250 27.51 40.55 -10.50
C PHE A 250 26.41 41.06 -11.43
N GLN A 251 25.16 40.65 -11.24
CA GLN A 251 24.03 41.16 -12.01
C GLN A 251 23.83 42.67 -11.85
N GLN A 252 24.05 43.23 -10.66
CA GLN A 252 23.95 44.68 -10.44
C GLN A 252 25.06 45.45 -11.16
N LEU A 253 26.28 44.89 -11.22
CA LEU A 253 27.40 45.47 -11.94
C LEU A 253 27.17 45.44 -13.46
N GLU A 254 26.65 44.33 -13.97
CA GLU A 254 26.27 44.18 -15.39
C GLU A 254 25.18 45.16 -15.79
N ARG A 255 24.17 45.39 -14.95
CA ARG A 255 23.11 46.39 -15.22
C ARG A 255 23.63 47.82 -15.33
N LYS A 256 24.72 48.16 -14.62
CA LYS A 256 25.34 49.49 -14.67
C LYS A 256 26.29 49.70 -15.85
N SER A 257 26.79 48.63 -16.46
CA SER A 257 27.87 48.69 -17.46
C SER A 257 27.41 48.62 -18.91
N VAL A 258 26.11 48.48 -19.17
CA VAL A 258 25.58 48.27 -20.53
C VAL A 258 24.72 49.45 -20.97
N SER A 259 25.38 50.53 -21.38
CA SER A 259 24.78 51.60 -22.17
C SER A 259 24.69 51.19 -23.65
N GLU A 260 23.71 51.71 -24.38
CA GLU A 260 23.53 51.44 -25.81
C GLU A 260 24.72 52.01 -26.61
N PRO A 261 25.42 51.21 -27.44
CA PRO A 261 26.58 51.69 -28.21
C PRO A 261 26.16 52.75 -29.24
N GLN A 262 26.92 53.85 -29.36
CA GLN A 262 26.68 54.84 -30.41
C GLN A 262 27.07 54.31 -31.80
N GLU A 263 26.61 54.96 -32.86
CA GLU A 263 26.86 54.52 -34.25
C GLU A 263 28.37 54.36 -34.57
N ASN A 264 29.21 55.27 -34.05
CA ASN A 264 30.68 55.20 -34.18
C ASN A 264 31.29 53.94 -33.52
N ASP A 265 30.67 53.43 -32.45
CA ASP A 265 31.12 52.21 -31.78
C ASP A 265 30.82 50.97 -32.62
N TRP A 266 29.68 50.94 -33.33
CA TRP A 266 29.33 49.84 -34.23
C TRP A 266 30.33 49.71 -35.39
N ASP A 267 30.83 50.82 -35.92
CA ASP A 267 31.85 50.78 -36.99
C ASP A 267 33.22 50.32 -36.47
N ARG A 268 33.55 50.61 -35.21
CA ARG A 268 34.73 50.03 -34.54
C ARG A 268 34.57 48.52 -34.34
N ILE A 269 33.40 48.08 -33.89
CA ILE A 269 33.10 46.65 -33.65
C ILE A 269 33.11 45.88 -34.98
N LYS A 270 32.55 46.43 -36.06
CA LYS A 270 32.60 45.82 -37.41
C LYS A 270 34.04 45.62 -37.88
N ARG A 271 34.91 46.63 -37.75
CA ARG A 271 36.33 46.52 -38.11
C ARG A 271 37.05 45.42 -37.31
N GLN A 272 36.76 45.31 -36.02
CA GLN A 272 37.34 44.28 -35.16
C GLN A 272 36.93 42.86 -35.58
N VAL A 273 35.69 42.68 -36.00
CA VAL A 273 35.18 41.39 -36.47
C VAL A 273 35.80 41.00 -37.81
N ILE A 274 35.93 41.95 -38.74
CA ILE A 274 36.61 41.73 -40.03
C ILE A 274 38.06 41.31 -39.79
N GLN A 275 38.76 41.94 -38.83
CA GLN A 275 40.15 41.59 -38.49
C GLN A 275 40.29 40.19 -37.87
N ARG A 276 39.29 39.72 -37.13
CA ARG A 276 39.30 38.37 -36.53
C ARG A 276 39.05 37.26 -37.56
N GLY A 277 38.41 37.57 -38.68
CA GLY A 277 38.25 36.65 -39.82
C GLY A 277 37.39 35.41 -39.55
N VAL A 278 36.66 35.36 -38.43
CA VAL A 278 35.77 34.23 -38.09
C VAL A 278 34.38 34.52 -38.63
N TRP A 279 34.02 33.82 -39.71
CA TRP A 279 32.73 33.97 -40.41
C TRP A 279 31.83 32.74 -40.26
N ASP A 280 32.02 31.94 -39.21
CA ASP A 280 31.14 30.82 -38.91
C ASP A 280 30.22 31.16 -37.74
N CYS A 281 28.95 30.77 -37.84
CA CYS A 281 28.01 30.92 -36.73
C CYS A 281 28.35 29.90 -35.63
N PRO A 282 28.71 30.32 -34.41
CA PRO A 282 29.11 29.39 -33.35
C PRO A 282 27.97 28.50 -32.81
N ILE A 283 26.70 28.83 -33.11
CA ILE A 283 25.54 28.07 -32.64
C ILE A 283 25.29 26.86 -33.54
N CYS A 284 25.34 27.05 -34.85
CA CYS A 284 25.02 26.01 -35.84
C CYS A 284 26.25 25.52 -36.64
N LEU A 285 27.42 26.13 -36.39
CA LEU A 285 28.70 25.80 -37.02
C LEU A 285 28.69 25.92 -38.56
N THR A 286 27.85 26.81 -39.11
CA THR A 286 27.75 27.06 -40.56
C THR A 286 28.17 28.48 -40.92
N ALA A 287 28.69 28.66 -42.14
CA ALA A 287 29.22 29.93 -42.62
C ALA A 287 28.15 31.05 -42.67
N LEU A 288 28.59 32.26 -42.34
CA LEU A 288 27.88 33.53 -42.36
C LEU A 288 28.18 34.26 -43.69
N CYS A 289 27.22 35.01 -44.20
CA CYS A 289 27.40 35.79 -45.42
C CYS A 289 28.44 36.92 -45.18
N ASN A 290 29.51 36.95 -45.98
CA ASN A 290 30.52 38.02 -45.90
C ASN A 290 30.06 39.24 -46.71
N PRO A 291 29.88 40.43 -46.11
CA PRO A 291 29.43 41.63 -46.83
C PRO A 291 30.49 42.27 -47.75
N SER A 292 31.73 41.76 -47.77
CA SER A 292 32.82 42.34 -48.58
C SER A 292 33.01 41.70 -49.98
N ILE A 293 32.14 40.77 -50.38
CA ILE A 293 32.21 40.11 -51.70
C ILE A 293 30.89 40.36 -52.46
N PRO A 294 30.89 41.11 -53.58
CA PRO A 294 29.75 41.18 -54.48
C PRO A 294 29.56 39.81 -55.14
N THR A 295 28.37 39.23 -54.96
CA THR A 295 27.96 37.97 -55.55
C THR A 295 28.10 37.99 -57.08
N GLN A 296 29.01 37.19 -57.63
CA GLN A 296 28.88 36.69 -58.99
C GLN A 296 28.52 35.19 -58.94
N SER A 297 27.28 34.94 -59.37
CA SER A 297 26.69 33.72 -59.96
C SER A 297 27.18 32.32 -59.58
N ASP A 298 26.16 31.47 -59.39
CA ASP A 298 26.13 30.02 -59.62
C ASP A 298 26.78 29.15 -58.52
N ARG A 299 26.04 28.44 -57.65
CA ARG A 299 25.04 27.40 -57.95
C ARG A 299 24.39 26.92 -56.64
N SER A 300 23.26 26.22 -56.78
CA SER A 300 22.53 25.43 -55.77
C SER A 300 21.60 26.18 -54.82
N ASN A 301 20.31 26.05 -55.14
CA ASN A 301 19.11 26.14 -54.31
C ASN A 301 19.31 26.02 -52.78
N ASN A 302 18.57 26.87 -52.06
CA ASN A 302 18.21 26.83 -50.63
C ASN A 302 19.12 27.47 -49.57
N GLN A 303 20.12 28.28 -49.93
CA GLN A 303 20.62 29.30 -48.99
C GLN A 303 19.73 30.55 -49.07
N GLN A 304 18.50 30.43 -48.57
CA GLN A 304 17.67 31.60 -48.24
C GLN A 304 18.54 32.58 -47.46
N ARG A 305 18.56 33.84 -47.87
CA ARG A 305 19.32 34.95 -47.28
C ARG A 305 19.27 34.89 -45.74
N ARG A 306 20.24 34.21 -45.11
CA ARG A 306 20.32 34.15 -43.64
C ARG A 306 20.98 35.45 -43.21
N HIS A 307 20.16 36.38 -42.72
CA HIS A 307 20.67 37.66 -42.25
C HIS A 307 21.67 37.43 -41.11
N THR A 308 22.79 38.13 -41.17
CA THR A 308 23.83 38.05 -40.15
C THR A 308 23.57 39.10 -39.09
N VAL A 309 23.86 38.76 -37.84
CA VAL A 309 23.62 39.65 -36.69
C VAL A 309 24.93 39.84 -35.96
N LEU A 310 25.29 41.09 -35.76
CA LEU A 310 26.42 41.50 -34.96
C LEU A 310 25.95 41.91 -33.57
N LEU A 311 26.59 41.33 -32.56
CA LEU A 311 26.38 41.70 -31.17
C LEU A 311 27.37 42.77 -30.74
N SER A 312 26.97 43.62 -29.78
CA SER A 312 27.84 44.64 -29.18
C SER A 312 29.09 44.07 -28.52
N CYS A 313 29.09 42.77 -28.19
CA CYS A 313 30.25 42.04 -27.70
C CYS A 313 31.18 41.52 -28.80
N SER A 314 31.09 42.02 -30.04
CA SER A 314 31.94 41.66 -31.20
C SER A 314 31.82 40.20 -31.69
N HIS A 315 30.65 39.58 -31.50
CA HIS A 315 30.35 38.22 -31.96
C HIS A 315 29.27 38.23 -33.05
N LEU A 316 29.40 37.33 -34.02
CA LEU A 316 28.47 37.18 -35.15
C LEU A 316 27.65 35.90 -35.06
N PHE A 317 26.38 35.97 -35.44
CA PHE A 317 25.47 34.83 -35.51
C PHE A 317 24.50 34.94 -36.69
N HIS A 318 23.90 33.84 -37.13
CA HIS A 318 22.70 33.93 -37.97
C HIS A 318 21.53 34.44 -37.13
N ASN A 319 20.70 35.32 -37.70
CA ASN A 319 19.54 35.88 -37.00
C ASN A 319 18.63 34.80 -36.41
N LEU A 320 18.32 33.78 -37.21
CA LEU A 320 17.46 32.67 -36.78
C LEU A 320 18.08 31.83 -35.66
N CYS A 321 19.40 31.61 -35.67
CA CYS A 321 20.07 30.86 -34.61
C CYS A 321 20.11 31.63 -33.30
N LEU A 322 20.32 32.94 -33.36
CA LEU A 322 20.30 33.80 -32.20
C LEU A 322 18.88 33.90 -31.62
N GLU A 323 17.86 34.05 -32.47
CA GLU A 323 16.45 34.12 -32.06
C GLU A 323 15.97 32.80 -31.42
N ALA A 324 16.37 31.65 -31.96
CA ALA A 324 16.11 30.35 -31.34
C ALA A 324 16.78 30.23 -29.95
N PHE A 325 17.98 30.78 -29.79
CA PHE A 325 18.66 30.81 -28.50
C PHE A 325 17.98 31.77 -27.51
N GLU A 326 17.58 32.97 -27.96
CA GLU A 326 16.86 33.96 -27.15
C GLU A 326 15.52 33.40 -26.65
N THR A 327 14.76 32.69 -27.48
CA THR A 327 13.47 32.07 -27.10
C THR A 327 13.65 30.97 -26.06
N PHE A 328 14.69 30.14 -26.18
CA PHE A 328 15.03 29.14 -25.14
C PHE A 328 15.49 29.78 -23.83
N ALA A 329 16.32 30.83 -23.91
CA ALA A 329 16.81 31.55 -22.74
C ALA A 329 15.69 32.30 -22.00
N ALA A 330 14.70 32.85 -22.72
CA ALA A 330 13.56 33.54 -22.13
C ALA A 330 12.67 32.61 -21.27
N PHE A 331 12.64 31.30 -21.59
CA PHE A 331 11.89 30.31 -20.80
C PHE A 331 12.57 29.97 -19.46
N THR A 332 13.90 30.06 -19.40
CA THR A 332 14.69 29.59 -18.25
C THR A 332 15.20 30.71 -17.35
N ALA A 333 15.32 31.94 -17.87
CA ALA A 333 15.77 33.09 -17.10
C ALA A 333 14.98 34.35 -17.48
N ALA A 334 14.32 34.98 -16.49
CA ALA A 334 13.60 36.24 -16.64
C ALA A 334 14.56 37.46 -16.75
N GLY A 335 15.51 37.42 -17.67
CA GLY A 335 16.56 38.43 -17.85
C GLY A 335 16.76 38.80 -19.32
N ARG A 336 17.53 39.89 -19.55
CA ARG A 336 17.96 40.29 -20.90
C ARG A 336 18.77 39.16 -21.56
N PRO A 337 18.69 39.00 -22.89
CA PRO A 337 19.44 37.96 -23.58
C PRO A 337 20.95 38.15 -23.41
N THR A 338 21.67 37.05 -23.13
CA THR A 338 23.11 37.01 -22.94
C THR A 338 23.78 36.30 -24.12
N CYS A 339 24.99 36.74 -24.49
CA CYS A 339 25.67 36.19 -25.65
C CYS A 339 26.03 34.72 -25.42
N PRO A 340 25.75 33.80 -26.35
CA PRO A 340 26.08 32.38 -26.20
C PRO A 340 27.56 32.10 -25.93
N LEU A 341 28.47 32.95 -26.43
CA LEU A 341 29.91 32.76 -26.31
C LEU A 341 30.49 33.39 -25.04
N CYS A 342 30.23 34.68 -24.83
CA CYS A 342 30.86 35.43 -23.74
C CYS A 342 29.94 35.69 -22.55
N ARG A 343 28.68 35.25 -22.62
CA ARG A 343 27.63 35.44 -21.59
C ARG A 343 27.35 36.89 -21.19
N SER A 344 27.97 37.86 -21.85
CA SER A 344 27.71 39.27 -21.63
C SER A 344 26.34 39.65 -22.19
N ALA A 345 25.64 40.58 -21.53
CA ALA A 345 24.50 41.27 -22.13
C ALA A 345 24.94 42.01 -23.41
N TYR A 346 24.07 42.04 -24.41
CA TYR A 346 24.40 42.61 -25.71
C TYR A 346 23.25 43.42 -26.31
N HIS A 347 23.61 44.31 -27.23
CA HIS A 347 22.71 44.86 -28.24
C HIS A 347 22.99 44.17 -29.57
N LYS A 348 22.00 44.08 -30.46
CA LYS A 348 22.12 43.40 -31.76
C LYS A 348 21.85 44.37 -32.91
N LYS A 349 22.70 44.33 -33.94
CA LYS A 349 22.54 45.08 -35.21
C LYS A 349 22.57 44.08 -36.36
N LEU A 350 21.58 44.17 -37.26
CA LEU A 350 21.55 43.37 -38.49
C LEU A 350 22.62 43.92 -39.46
N ILE A 351 23.35 43.01 -40.11
CA ILE A 351 24.37 43.30 -41.13
C ILE A 351 24.03 42.57 -42.42
#